data_AF-A0A0C2W1I7-F1
#
_entry.id   AF-A0A0C2W1I7-F1
#
_cell.length_a   1.000
_cell.length_b   1.000
_cell.length_c   1.000
_cell.angle_alpha   90.00
_cell.angle_beta   90.00
_cell.angle_gamma   90.00
#
_symmetry.space_group_name_H-M   'P 1'
#
loop_
_entity.id
_entity.type
_entity.pdbx_description
1 polymer ?
#
loop_
_entity_poly.entity_id
_entity_poly.type
_entity_poly.pdbx_seq_one_letter_code
_entity_poly.pdbx_strand_id
1 'polypeptide(L)'
;PLTQQDALSFLDTVRDRFSSSLDIYNQFLDIMKDFKTEVIDTAEVMVRVARLFKEDTDLIHGFNTFLPAGYSIKVSSGGVKMYTPQGVVPLANP
;
A
#
# COMPACT_ATOMS: atom_id res chain seq x y z
N PRO A 1 -5.73 14.31 11.28
CA PRO A 1 -6.60 13.74 10.22
C PRO A 1 -5.89 13.85 8.88
N LEU A 2 -5.78 12.74 8.15
CA LEU A 2 -5.32 12.80 6.76
C LEU A 2 -6.36 13.58 5.97
N THR A 3 -5.89 14.51 5.16
CA THR A 3 -6.76 15.31 4.30
C THR A 3 -6.81 14.70 2.89
N GLN A 4 -7.83 15.06 2.12
CA GLN A 4 -7.88 14.70 0.70
C GLN A 4 -6.65 15.20 -0.07
N GLN A 5 -6.06 16.31 0.38
CA GLN A 5 -4.85 16.88 -0.20
C GLN A 5 -3.61 15.98 0.02
N ASP A 6 -3.51 15.34 1.18
CA ASP A 6 -2.42 14.38 1.45
C ASP A 6 -2.53 13.15 0.53
N ALA A 7 -3.76 12.66 0.31
CA ALA A 7 -4.01 11.53 -0.59
C ALA A 7 -3.66 11.87 -2.05
N LEU A 8 -4.01 13.08 -2.51
CA LEU A 8 -3.63 13.55 -3.85
C LEU A 8 -2.12 13.69 -3.99
N SER A 9 -1.45 14.24 -2.98
CA SER A 9 0.02 14.37 -2.98
C SER A 9 0.72 13.01 -3.03
N PHE A 10 0.19 11.99 -2.33
CA PHE A 10 0.70 10.63 -2.40
C PHE A 10 0.51 10.02 -3.80
N LEU A 11 -0.64 10.23 -4.44
CA LEU A 11 -0.89 9.79 -5.82
C LEU A 11 0.09 10.43 -6.82
N ASP A 12 0.36 11.72 -6.69
CA ASP A 12 1.37 12.41 -7.51
C ASP A 12 2.77 11.84 -7.27
N THR A 13 3.11 11.52 -6.03
CA THR A 13 4.41 10.91 -5.68
C THR A 13 4.57 9.53 -6.33
N VAL A 14 3.55 8.67 -6.26
CA VAL A 14 3.55 7.35 -6.91
C VAL A 14 3.65 7.51 -8.43
N ARG A 15 2.92 8.47 -9.00
CA ARG A 15 2.95 8.75 -10.44
C ARG A 15 4.33 9.21 -10.92
N ASP A 16 4.98 10.12 -10.19
CA ASP A 16 6.31 10.62 -10.54
C ASP A 16 7.36 9.50 -10.42
N ARG A 17 7.30 8.72 -9.35
CA ARG A 17 8.21 7.57 -9.14
C ARG A 17 8.09 6.50 -10.21
N PHE A 18 6.87 6.17 -10.61
CA PHE A 18 6.62 5.18 -11.64
C PHE A 18 6.25 5.81 -12.98
N SER A 19 6.74 7.02 -13.27
CA SER A 19 6.52 7.71 -14.55
C SER A 19 7.02 6.90 -15.75
N SER A 20 8.07 6.10 -15.56
CA SER A 20 8.61 5.16 -16.56
C SER A 20 7.90 3.80 -16.57
N SER A 21 7.11 3.50 -15.54
CA SER A 21 6.45 2.21 -15.31
C SER A 21 4.96 2.42 -15.06
N LEU A 22 4.24 2.85 -16.10
CA LEU A 22 2.80 3.14 -16.03
C LEU A 22 1.97 1.94 -15.55
N ASP A 23 2.46 0.72 -15.76
CA ASP A 23 1.84 -0.51 -15.26
C ASP A 23 1.71 -0.52 -13.72
N ILE A 24 2.75 -0.09 -13.00
CA ILE A 24 2.73 -0.02 -11.52
C ILE A 24 1.71 1.01 -11.05
N TYR A 25 1.68 2.18 -11.68
CA TYR A 25 0.70 3.22 -11.37
C TYR A 25 -0.74 2.73 -11.63
N ASN A 26 -0.98 2.06 -12.75
CA ASN A 26 -2.29 1.51 -13.08
C ASN A 26 -2.71 0.40 -12.10
N GLN A 27 -1.80 -0.50 -11.72
CA GLN A 27 -2.06 -1.52 -10.70
C GLN A 27 -2.43 -0.88 -9.35
N PHE A 28 -1.75 0.21 -8.95
CA PHE A 28 -2.10 0.93 -7.73
C PHE A 28 -3.53 1.49 -7.80
N LEU A 29 -3.90 2.12 -8.92
CA LEU A 29 -5.26 2.64 -9.12
C LEU A 29 -6.32 1.53 -9.09
N ASP A 30 -6.02 0.37 -9.67
CA ASP A 30 -6.91 -0.79 -9.65
C ASP A 30 -7.15 -1.30 -8.22
N ILE A 31 -6.09 -1.41 -7.41
CA ILE A 31 -6.20 -1.75 -5.98
C ILE A 31 -7.08 -0.74 -5.23
N MET A 32 -6.87 0.57 -5.46
CA MET A 32 -7.66 1.62 -4.82
C MET A 32 -9.14 1.57 -5.26
N LYS A 33 -9.41 1.20 -6.51
CA LYS A 33 -10.76 1.02 -7.03
C LYS A 33 -11.45 -0.20 -6.42
N ASP A 34 -10.76 -1.34 -6.35
CA ASP A 34 -11.27 -2.55 -5.70
C ASP A 34 -11.61 -2.26 -4.23
N PHE A 35 -10.76 -1.51 -3.52
CA PHE A 35 -11.03 -1.10 -2.14
C PHE A 35 -12.26 -0.19 -2.04
N LYS A 36 -12.36 0.81 -2.92
CA LYS A 36 -13.49 1.76 -2.95
C LYS A 36 -14.81 1.09 -3.31
N THR A 37 -14.76 0.01 -4.08
CA THR A 37 -15.93 -0.79 -4.46
C THR A 37 -16.22 -1.92 -3.48
N GLU A 38 -15.51 -1.98 -2.35
CA GLU A 38 -15.65 -3.00 -1.30
C GLU A 38 -15.44 -4.43 -1.83
N VAL A 39 -14.70 -4.57 -2.95
CA VAL A 39 -14.31 -5.87 -3.53
C VAL A 39 -13.20 -6.51 -2.71
N ILE A 40 -12.31 -5.68 -2.14
CA ILE A 40 -11.21 -6.12 -1.27
C ILE A 40 -11.22 -5.35 0.05
N ASP A 41 -10.85 -6.04 1.12
CA ASP A 41 -10.72 -5.44 2.46
C ASP A 41 -9.37 -4.75 2.67
N THR A 42 -9.25 -3.99 3.75
CA THR A 42 -8.00 -3.32 4.18
C THR A 42 -6.79 -4.26 4.20
N ALA A 43 -6.97 -5.51 4.65
CA ALA A 43 -5.88 -6.49 4.69
C ALA A 43 -5.38 -6.85 3.28
N GLU A 44 -6.27 -7.02 2.32
CA GLU A 44 -5.94 -7.36 0.95
C GLU A 44 -5.33 -6.16 0.20
N VAL A 45 -5.81 -4.94 0.47
CA VAL A 45 -5.15 -3.70 0.00
C VAL A 45 -3.70 -3.65 0.47
N MET A 46 -3.46 -3.90 1.76
CA MET A 46 -2.10 -3.90 2.31
C MET A 46 -1.21 -4.94 1.65
N VAL A 47 -1.71 -6.15 1.40
CA VAL A 47 -0.99 -7.23 0.69
C VAL A 47 -0.58 -6.77 -0.70
N ARG A 48 -1.52 -6.21 -1.47
CA ARG A 48 -1.27 -5.80 -2.85
C ARG A 48 -0.34 -4.60 -2.92
N VAL A 49 -0.53 -3.58 -2.07
CA VAL A 49 0.35 -2.41 -1.98
C VAL A 49 1.77 -2.80 -1.53
N ALA A 50 1.88 -3.69 -0.54
CA ALA A 50 3.16 -4.22 -0.08
C ALA A 50 3.93 -4.94 -1.19
N ARG A 51 3.25 -5.72 -2.04
CA ARG A 51 3.87 -6.39 -3.18
C ARG A 51 4.25 -5.41 -4.28
N LEU A 52 3.36 -4.46 -4.57
CA LEU A 52 3.55 -3.48 -5.63
C LEU A 52 4.73 -2.56 -5.37
N PHE A 53 4.90 -2.13 -4.11
CA PHE A 53 5.97 -1.21 -3.69
C PHE A 53 7.08 -1.92 -2.91
N LYS A 54 7.25 -3.24 -3.06
CA LYS A 54 8.23 -4.01 -2.27
C LYS A 54 9.67 -3.50 -2.45
N GLU A 55 9.99 -2.96 -3.62
CA GLU A 55 11.30 -2.39 -3.96
C GLU A 55 11.44 -0.91 -3.51
N ASP A 56 10.33 -0.26 -3.14
CA ASP A 56 10.24 1.15 -2.77
C ASP A 56 9.64 1.29 -1.37
N THR A 57 10.48 1.09 -0.35
CA THR A 57 10.05 1.14 1.05
C THR A 57 9.50 2.51 1.46
N ASP A 58 9.98 3.60 0.86
CA ASP A 58 9.48 4.95 1.15
C ASP A 58 8.00 5.11 0.83
N LEU A 59 7.52 4.51 -0.27
CA LEU A 59 6.10 4.53 -0.62
C LEU A 59 5.26 3.72 0.35
N ILE A 60 5.78 2.58 0.83
CA ILE A 60 5.09 1.78 1.87
C ILE A 60 5.00 2.56 3.18
N HIS A 61 6.06 3.28 3.56
CA HIS A 61 6.04 4.16 4.72
C HIS A 61 5.04 5.30 4.57
N GLY A 62 4.96 5.92 3.39
CA GLY A 62 3.93 6.91 3.07
C GLY A 62 2.53 6.30 3.19
N PHE A 63 2.32 5.10 2.65
CA PHE A 63 1.04 4.40 2.72
C PHE A 63 0.61 4.06 4.15
N ASN A 64 1.54 3.71 5.04
CA ASN A 64 1.24 3.47 6.45
C ASN A 64 0.58 4.65 7.15
N THR A 65 0.82 5.88 6.69
CA THR A 65 0.16 7.06 7.25
C THR A 65 -1.34 7.07 6.96
N PHE A 66 -1.78 6.43 5.87
CA PHE A 66 -3.18 6.32 5.46
C PHE A 66 -3.92 5.15 6.11
N LEU A 67 -3.19 4.27 6.79
CA LEU A 67 -3.79 3.11 7.46
C LEU A 67 -4.38 3.50 8.82
N PRO A 68 -5.54 2.93 9.20
CA PRO A 68 -6.11 3.15 10.52
C PRO A 68 -5.23 2.54 11.62
N ALA A 69 -5.41 3.04 12.85
CA ALA A 69 -4.67 2.54 14.01
C ALA A 69 -4.81 1.01 14.16
N GLY A 70 -3.67 0.33 14.33
CA GLY A 70 -3.59 -1.13 14.39
C GLY A 70 -3.23 -1.80 13.06
N TYR A 71 -3.25 -1.06 11.95
CA TYR A 71 -2.77 -1.53 10.65
C TYR A 71 -1.40 -0.92 10.33
N SER A 72 -0.42 -1.74 9.99
CA SER A 72 0.87 -1.26 9.47
C SER A 72 1.58 -2.31 8.64
N ILE A 73 2.33 -1.86 7.64
CA ILE A 73 3.17 -2.68 6.77
C ILE A 73 4.62 -2.41 7.15
N LYS A 74 5.37 -3.47 7.47
CA LYS A 74 6.82 -3.41 7.73
C LYS A 74 7.57 -4.27 6.73
N VAL A 75 8.46 -3.63 5.98
CA VAL A 75 9.41 -4.32 5.10
C VAL A 75 10.71 -4.52 5.86
N SER A 76 11.31 -5.70 5.74
CA SER A 76 12.61 -6.05 6.32
C SER A 76 13.36 -6.95 5.36
N SER A 77 14.67 -7.11 5.56
CA SER A 77 15.53 -7.95 4.70
C SER A 77 15.08 -9.41 4.57
N GLY A 78 14.20 -9.89 5.46
CA GLY A 78 13.60 -11.23 5.45
C GLY A 78 12.15 -11.30 4.96
N GLY A 79 11.60 -10.24 4.36
CA GLY A 79 10.23 -10.21 3.81
C GLY A 79 9.36 -9.09 4.35
N VAL A 80 8.07 -9.12 3.98
CA VAL A 80 7.08 -8.12 4.40
C VAL A 80 6.16 -8.69 5.49
N LYS A 81 6.00 -7.95 6.57
CA LYS A 81 5.11 -8.26 7.70
C LYS A 81 4.02 -7.21 7.79
N MET A 82 2.78 -7.66 7.83
CA MET A 82 1.63 -6.78 8.02
C MET A 82 1.07 -7.00 9.42
N TYR A 83 0.83 -5.92 10.14
CA TYR A 83 0.18 -5.92 11.43
C TYR A 83 -1.25 -5.48 11.22
N THR A 84 -2.20 -6.24 11.76
CA THR A 84 -3.62 -5.92 11.76
C THR A 84 -4.15 -6.06 13.20
N PRO A 85 -5.32 -5.49 13.52
CA PRO A 85 -5.98 -5.73 14.81
C PRO A 85 -6.28 -7.22 15.08
N GLN A 86 -6.34 -8.05 14.05
CA GLN A 86 -6.58 -9.49 14.14
C GLN A 86 -5.28 -10.29 14.38
N GLY A 87 -4.10 -9.66 14.24
CA GLY A 87 -2.79 -10.31 14.39
C GLY A 87 -1.81 -9.94 13.27
N VAL A 88 -0.67 -10.61 13.27
CA VAL A 88 0.39 -10.42 12.27
C VAL A 88 0.15 -11.34 11.08
N VAL A 89 0.01 -10.77 9.89
CA VAL A 89 -0.11 -11.49 8.62
C VAL A 89 1.27 -11.47 7.94
N PRO A 90 2.01 -12.58 7.92
CA PRO A 90 3.21 -12.67 7.11
C PRO A 90 2.82 -12.71 5.64
N LEU A 91 3.40 -11.83 4.83
CA LEU A 91 3.30 -11.97 3.39
C LEU A 91 4.21 -13.12 2.98
N ALA A 92 3.66 -14.34 2.92
CA ALA A 92 4.36 -15.45 2.29
C ALA A 92 4.60 -15.06 0.83
N ASN A 93 5.87 -15.05 0.42
CA ASN A 93 6.23 -14.95 -0.98
C ASN A 93 5.74 -16.25 -1.65
N PRO A 94 4.79 -16.20 -2.60
CA PRO A 94 4.44 -17.39 -3.37
C PRO A 94 5.63 -17.88 -4.20
#